data_AF-A0A5C3NUM0-F1
#
_entry.id   AF-A0A5C3NUM0-F1
#
_cell.length_a   1.000
_cell.length_b   1.000
_cell.length_c   1.000
_cell.angle_alpha   90.00
_cell.angle_beta   90.00
_cell.angle_gamma   90.00
#
_symmetry.space_group_name_H-M   'P 1'
#
loop_
_entity.id
_entity.type
_entity.pdbx_description
1 polymer ?
#
loop_
_entity_poly.entity_id
_entity_poly.type
_entity_poly.pdbx_seq_one_letter_code
_entity_poly.pdbx_strand_id
1 'polypeptide(L)'
;MNRLASNERRQSCLHCGRAFARIRDLETHISSIHEHLPSLAECPFVGCGNRYMRKHDLRVHMRSKHSYEANVELRAESAESEATLELSNAFANLSLPSES
;
A
#
# COMPACT_ATOMS: atom_id res chain seq x y z
N MET A 1 11.78 13.12 40.74
CA MET A 1 11.31 12.20 39.66
C MET A 1 11.88 12.71 38.35
N ASN A 2 13.05 12.20 37.95
CA ASN A 2 13.79 12.66 36.79
C ASN A 2 13.04 12.25 35.52
N ARG A 3 12.40 13.22 34.85
CA ARG A 3 12.03 13.07 33.44
C ARG A 3 13.35 13.04 32.67
N LEU A 4 13.83 11.84 32.40
CA LEU A 4 14.82 11.63 31.35
C LEU A 4 14.19 12.17 30.07
N ALA A 5 14.59 13.39 29.72
CA ALA A 5 14.33 13.96 28.42
C ALA A 5 15.03 13.03 27.44
N SER A 6 14.27 12.11 26.87
CA SER A 6 14.70 11.33 25.73
C SER A 6 14.95 12.32 24.60
N ASN A 7 16.21 12.75 24.53
CA ASN A 7 16.83 13.54 23.48
C ASN A 7 17.11 12.62 22.29
N GLU A 8 16.08 11.90 21.88
CA GLU A 8 16.07 11.10 20.67
C GLU A 8 15.50 12.02 19.59
N ARG A 9 16.29 12.22 18.53
CA ARG A 9 16.12 13.19 17.43
C ARG A 9 14.67 13.25 16.90
N ARG A 10 13.81 14.01 17.58
CA ARG A 10 12.39 14.13 17.26
C ARG A 10 12.25 14.86 15.93
N GLN A 11 11.34 14.37 15.10
CA GLN A 11 11.06 14.94 13.80
C GLN A 11 9.81 15.79 13.92
N SER A 12 9.95 17.09 13.64
CA SER A 12 8.85 18.05 13.73
C SER A 12 8.16 18.22 12.38
N CYS A 13 6.83 18.26 12.40
CA CYS A 13 6.06 18.66 11.24
C CYS A 13 6.29 20.15 10.94
N LEU A 14 6.63 20.47 9.69
CA LEU A 14 6.84 21.85 9.26
C LEU A 14 5.53 22.65 9.13
N HIS A 15 4.39 21.97 8.96
CA HIS A 15 3.09 22.63 8.81
C HIS A 15 2.47 23.03 10.16
N CYS A 16 2.63 22.22 11.21
CA CYS A 16 1.98 22.45 12.51
C CYS A 16 2.91 22.39 13.74
N GLY A 17 4.20 22.14 13.55
CA GLY A 17 5.21 22.13 14.62
C GLY A 17 5.15 20.92 15.56
N ARG A 18 4.24 19.96 15.37
CA ARG A 18 4.17 18.75 16.22
C ARG A 18 5.43 17.90 16.05
N ALA A 19 6.01 17.47 17.17
CA ALA A 19 7.19 16.63 17.21
C ALA A 19 6.83 15.15 17.42
N PHE A 20 7.42 14.29 16.59
CA PHE A 20 7.22 12.85 16.61
C PHE A 20 8.54 12.14 16.92
N ALA A 21 8.47 10.99 17.59
CA ALA A 21 9.65 10.20 17.92
C ALA A 21 10.26 9.50 16.71
N ARG A 22 9.48 9.26 15.64
CA ARG A 22 9.92 8.53 14.44
C ARG A 22 9.46 9.25 13.17
N ILE A 23 10.28 9.17 12.12
CA ILE A 23 9.99 9.75 10.79
C ILE A 23 8.66 9.20 10.24
N ARG A 24 8.45 7.89 10.31
CA ARG A 24 7.21 7.25 9.81
C ARG A 24 5.94 7.80 10.46
N ASP A 25 6.00 8.17 11.74
CA ASP A 25 4.86 8.75 12.45
C ASP A 25 4.60 10.18 11.98
N LEU A 26 5.66 10.95 11.69
CA LEU A 26 5.57 12.25 11.05
C LEU A 26 4.98 12.15 9.63
N GLU A 27 5.43 11.20 8.81
CA GLU A 27 4.90 10.99 7.45
C GLU A 27 3.41 10.65 7.46
N THR A 28 2.99 9.73 8.34
CA THR A 28 1.58 9.38 8.49
C THR A 28 0.75 10.59 8.92
N HIS A 29 1.31 11.43 9.79
CA HIS A 29 0.65 12.65 10.25
C HIS A 29 0.49 13.67 9.10
N ILE A 30 1.53 13.93 8.32
CA ILE A 30 1.47 14.86 7.17
C ILE A 30 0.43 14.35 6.17
N SER A 31 0.51 13.07 5.81
CA SER A 31 -0.40 12.43 4.86
C SER A 31 -1.88 12.54 5.26
N SER A 32 -2.18 12.34 6.55
CA SER A 32 -3.56 12.35 7.05
C SER A 32 -4.13 13.74 7.36
N ILE A 33 -3.29 14.68 7.82
CA ILE A 33 -3.74 15.98 8.36
C ILE A 33 -3.52 17.14 7.40
N HIS A 34 -2.46 17.07 6.58
CA HIS A 34 -2.05 18.19 5.72
C HIS A 34 -2.25 17.89 4.24
N GLU A 35 -2.01 16.65 3.80
CA GLU A 35 -2.18 16.26 2.40
C GLU A 35 -3.51 15.58 2.10
N HIS A 36 -4.28 15.18 3.13
CA HIS A 36 -5.55 14.45 2.99
C HIS A 36 -5.48 13.29 1.99
N LEU A 37 -4.33 12.62 1.91
CA LEU A 37 -4.15 11.48 1.02
C LEU A 37 -5.19 10.41 1.35
N PRO A 38 -5.77 9.75 0.34
CA PRO A 38 -6.74 8.69 0.59
C PRO A 38 -6.10 7.58 1.43
N SER A 39 -6.89 7.01 2.34
CA SER A 39 -6.54 5.81 3.10
C SER A 39 -5.92 4.75 2.20
N LEU A 40 -4.69 4.32 2.53
CA LEU A 40 -3.98 3.31 1.75
C LEU A 40 -4.75 1.99 1.66
N ALA A 41 -5.61 1.71 2.64
CA ALA A 41 -6.46 0.53 2.59
C ALA A 41 -7.77 0.73 3.36
N GLU A 42 -8.87 0.27 2.77
CA GLU A 42 -10.18 0.13 3.41
C GLU A 42 -10.40 -1.32 3.84
N CYS A 43 -11.20 -1.51 4.88
CA CYS A 43 -11.68 -2.82 5.31
C CYS A 43 -12.57 -3.44 4.23
N PRO A 44 -12.19 -4.57 3.58
CA PRO A 44 -13.03 -5.27 2.60
C PRO A 44 -14.33 -5.86 3.17
N PHE A 45 -14.51 -5.86 4.49
CA PHE A 45 -15.73 -6.41 5.09
C PHE A 45 -16.92 -5.49 4.86
N VAL A 46 -17.92 -6.01 4.14
CA VAL A 46 -19.16 -5.29 3.83
C VAL A 46 -19.86 -4.88 5.14
N GLY A 47 -20.13 -3.58 5.29
CA GLY A 47 -20.74 -3.01 6.48
C GLY A 47 -19.76 -2.53 7.56
N CYS A 48 -18.44 -2.67 7.34
CA CYS A 48 -17.43 -2.15 8.27
C CYS A 48 -17.01 -0.71 7.94
N GLY A 49 -16.67 -0.43 6.68
CA GLY A 49 -16.33 0.92 6.18
C GLY A 49 -15.11 1.58 6.84
N ASN A 50 -14.33 0.83 7.63
CA ASN A 50 -13.16 1.37 8.33
C ASN A 50 -11.97 1.56 7.39
N ARG A 51 -11.36 2.74 7.44
CA ARG A 51 -10.27 3.16 6.56
C ARG A 51 -8.98 3.35 7.36
N TYR A 52 -7.86 2.88 6.81
CA TYR A 52 -6.58 2.86 7.49
C TYR A 52 -5.49 3.52 6.64
N MET A 53 -4.65 4.30 7.31
CA MET A 53 -3.44 4.88 6.71
C MET A 53 -2.31 3.87 6.60
N ARG A 54 -2.40 2.71 7.28
CA ARG A 54 -1.34 1.71 7.29
C ARG A 54 -1.91 0.30 7.13
N LYS A 55 -1.22 -0.52 6.34
CA LYS A 55 -1.55 -1.94 6.14
C LYS A 55 -1.50 -2.75 7.44
N HIS A 56 -0.58 -2.41 8.34
CA HIS A 56 -0.49 -3.06 9.66
C HIS A 56 -1.77 -2.85 10.49
N ASP A 57 -2.29 -1.62 10.51
CA ASP A 57 -3.47 -1.26 11.30
C ASP A 57 -4.71 -1.98 10.77
N LEU A 58 -4.85 -2.06 9.44
CA LEU A 58 -5.90 -2.87 8.80
C LEU A 58 -5.79 -4.35 9.19
N ARG A 59 -4.58 -4.93 9.19
CA ARG A 59 -4.38 -6.35 9.55
C ARG A 59 -4.76 -6.63 11.01
N VAL A 60 -4.41 -5.74 11.93
CA VAL A 60 -4.78 -5.86 13.34
C VAL A 60 -6.30 -5.72 13.52
N HIS A 61 -6.92 -4.78 12.81
CA HIS A 61 -8.37 -4.64 12.77
C HIS A 61 -9.04 -5.93 12.28
N MET A 62 -8.59 -6.49 11.16
CA MET A 62 -9.12 -7.75 10.61
C MET A 62 -9.04 -8.89 11.62
N ARG A 63 -7.88 -9.05 12.25
CA ARG A 63 -7.67 -10.11 13.22
C ARG A 63 -8.55 -9.98 14.46
N SER A 64 -8.90 -8.76 14.86
CA SER A 64 -9.68 -8.49 16.08
C SER A 64 -11.18 -8.35 15.85
N LYS A 65 -11.62 -7.91 14.66
CA LYS A 65 -13.02 -7.59 14.35
C LYS A 65 -13.67 -8.52 13.34
N HIS A 66 -12.89 -9.22 12.52
CA HIS A 66 -13.39 -10.05 11.43
C HIS A 66 -12.79 -11.47 11.41
N SER A 67 -12.21 -11.91 12.53
CA SER A 67 -11.66 -13.26 12.81
C SER A 67 -11.57 -14.21 11.59
N TYR A 68 -10.39 -14.21 10.93
CA TYR A 68 -9.96 -15.08 9.81
C TYR A 68 -10.68 -14.77 8.48
N GLU A 69 -10.11 -13.94 7.59
CA GLU A 69 -9.05 -14.31 6.63
C GLU A 69 -8.02 -13.17 6.43
N ALA A 70 -7.02 -13.08 7.32
CA ALA A 70 -6.06 -11.96 7.31
C ALA A 70 -4.91 -12.10 6.29
N ASN A 71 -5.16 -12.75 5.15
CA ASN A 71 -4.15 -12.98 4.11
C ASN A 71 -4.74 -12.95 2.68
N VAL A 72 -5.81 -12.19 2.46
CA VAL A 72 -6.12 -11.76 1.08
C VAL A 72 -5.00 -10.80 0.72
N GLU A 73 -4.07 -11.30 -0.09
CA GLU A 73 -3.02 -10.54 -0.72
C GLU A 73 -3.56 -9.19 -1.11
N LEU A 74 -2.93 -8.14 -0.59
CA LEU A 74 -3.14 -6.79 -1.07
C LEU A 74 -2.59 -6.79 -2.49
N ARG A 75 -3.41 -7.26 -3.44
CA ARG A 75 -3.32 -6.98 -4.86
C ARG A 75 -3.37 -5.47 -4.97
N ALA A 76 -2.18 -4.88 -4.84
CA ALA A 76 -1.83 -3.79 -5.71
C ALA A 76 -1.94 -4.38 -7.11
N GLU A 77 -3.09 -4.19 -7.75
CA GLU A 77 -3.15 -4.16 -9.20
C GLU A 77 -2.37 -2.90 -9.63
N SER A 78 -1.05 -2.98 -9.46
CA SER A 78 -0.10 -2.22 -10.23
C SER A 78 -0.15 -2.81 -11.61
N ALA A 79 -0.89 -2.14 -12.50
CA ALA A 79 -0.54 -1.99 -13.90
C ALA A 79 0.23 -3.18 -14.54
N GLU A 80 -0.44 -4.32 -14.68
CA GLU A 80 -0.01 -5.34 -15.63
C GLU A 80 -0.92 -5.24 -16.85
N SER A 81 -0.63 -4.21 -17.64
CA SER A 81 -0.64 -4.27 -19.11
C SER A 81 -1.60 -5.27 -19.74
N GLU A 82 -2.84 -4.83 -19.95
CA GLU A 82 -3.72 -5.32 -21.01
C GLU A 82 -3.08 -5.04 -22.39
N ALA A 83 -2.05 -5.78 -22.77
CA ALA A 83 -1.54 -5.88 -24.13
C ALA A 83 -0.48 -6.98 -24.19
N THR A 84 -0.81 -8.15 -24.76
CA THR A 84 0.10 -9.05 -25.52
C THR A 84 -0.51 -10.45 -25.77
N LEU A 85 -1.84 -10.60 -25.78
CA LEU A 85 -2.48 -11.80 -26.32
C LEU A 85 -3.07 -11.54 -27.71
N GLU A 86 -2.28 -10.97 -28.61
CA GLU A 86 -2.47 -11.04 -30.06
C GLU A 86 -1.07 -10.86 -30.67
N LEU A 87 -0.64 -11.79 -31.53
CA LEU A 87 0.67 -11.86 -32.25
C LEU A 87 1.70 -12.89 -31.77
N SER A 88 1.30 -14.16 -31.64
CA SER A 88 2.20 -15.27 -32.00
C SER A 88 1.66 -16.14 -33.15
N ASN A 89 0.51 -15.79 -33.73
CA ASN A 89 -0.10 -16.54 -34.83
C ASN A 89 0.34 -16.09 -36.24
N ALA A 90 1.48 -15.41 -36.36
CA ALA A 90 2.04 -14.96 -37.65
C ALA A 90 3.43 -15.56 -37.96
N PHE A 91 3.79 -16.70 -37.37
CA PHE A 91 4.90 -17.54 -37.86
C PHE A 91 4.40 -18.74 -38.67
N ALA A 92 3.30 -18.54 -39.39
CA ALA A 92 2.77 -19.49 -40.37
C ALA A 92 2.87 -18.92 -41.79
N ASN A 93 4.00 -18.29 -42.13
CA ASN A 93 4.44 -18.11 -43.52
C ASN A 93 5.78 -17.38 -43.55
N LEU A 94 6.88 -18.11 -43.75
CA LEU A 94 7.95 -17.75 -44.70
C LEU A 94 8.90 -18.96 -44.84
N SER A 95 8.62 -19.81 -45.84
CA SER A 95 9.54 -20.38 -46.85
C SER A 95 11.00 -20.66 -46.40
N LEU A 96 11.52 -21.89 -46.38
CA LEU A 96 11.93 -22.83 -47.47
C LEU A 96 12.78 -23.97 -46.82
N PRO A 97 13.06 -25.17 -47.39
CA PRO A 97 13.50 -25.38 -48.78
C PRO A 97 13.08 -26.69 -49.50
N SER A 98 13.23 -26.65 -50.84
CA SER A 98 13.56 -27.71 -51.82
C SER A 98 13.20 -29.18 -51.55
N GLU A 99 12.39 -29.78 -52.45
CA GLU A 99 12.63 -31.15 -52.96
C GLU A 99 12.26 -31.26 -54.46
N SER A 100 13.23 -31.76 -55.23
CA SER A 100 13.21 -32.43 -56.56
C SER A 100 12.38 -31.87 -57.72
#